data_AF-A0A7W9Q771-F1
#
_entry.id   AF-A0A7W9Q771-F1
#
_cell.length_a   1.000
_cell.length_b   1.000
_cell.length_c   1.000
_cell.angle_alpha   90.00
_cell.angle_beta   90.00
_cell.angle_gamma   90.00
#
_symmetry.space_group_name_H-M   'P 1'
#
loop_
_entity.id
_entity.type
_entity.pdbx_description
1 polymer ?
#
loop_
_entity_poly.entity_id
_entity_poly.type
_entity_poly.pdbx_seq_one_letter_code
_entity_poly.pdbx_strand_id
1 'polypeptide(L)'
;MATAIPFHRAVVADRAFAPERHGCGEPFTVHTRWIETEFVNEIPAFVPTDTGLDEDGESQGRETVVVEVGGKRLEVSLPASLGVATSPAATGAKKPKRKAAKKSGSAASGDALTSPMQGTIVKVAVEEGQQVEEGELIVVLEAMKMEQPLNAHRAGTIKDLTAEVGGSVSAGAVICEIKD
;
A
#
# COMPACT_ATOMS: atom_id res chain seq x y z
N MET A 1 10.49 16.41 12.02
CA MET A 1 10.27 15.61 10.79
C MET A 1 10.60 14.16 11.07
N ALA A 2 9.70 13.23 10.73
CA ALA A 2 9.99 11.80 10.84
C ALA A 2 11.08 11.40 9.83
N THR A 3 12.12 10.71 10.30
CA THR A 3 13.21 10.23 9.44
C THR A 3 13.61 8.81 9.82
N ALA A 4 14.23 8.08 8.90
CA ALA A 4 14.79 6.75 9.16
C ALA A 4 16.16 6.79 9.87
N ILE A 5 16.68 7.98 10.21
CA ILE A 5 18.01 8.13 10.80
C ILE A 5 18.16 7.33 12.10
N PRO A 6 17.20 7.31 13.05
CA PRO A 6 17.30 6.51 14.26
C PRO A 6 17.44 5.01 13.94
N PHE A 7 16.66 4.52 12.98
CA PHE A 7 16.74 3.13 12.52
C PHE A 7 18.07 2.79 11.88
N HIS A 8 18.54 3.60 10.92
CA HIS A 8 19.83 3.38 10.28
C HIS A 8 20.97 3.37 11.31
N ARG A 9 20.95 4.27 12.29
CA ARG A 9 21.96 4.31 13.36
C ARG A 9 21.97 3.04 14.20
N ALA A 10 20.80 2.53 14.57
CA ALA A 10 20.68 1.29 15.32
C ALA A 10 21.26 0.11 14.53
N VAL A 11 20.90 -0.01 13.25
CA VAL A 11 21.39 -1.11 12.39
C VAL A 11 22.91 -1.04 12.18
N VAL A 12 23.48 0.11 11.79
CA VAL A 12 24.93 0.18 11.51
C VAL A 12 25.82 0.10 12.75
N ALA A 13 25.23 0.25 13.93
CA ALA A 13 25.92 0.08 15.21
C ALA A 13 25.73 -1.33 15.79
N ASP A 14 24.82 -2.15 15.24
CA ASP A 14 24.56 -3.50 15.73
C ASP A 14 25.78 -4.40 15.52
N ARG A 15 26.05 -5.32 16.46
CA ARG A 15 27.16 -6.27 16.37
C ARG A 15 27.02 -7.21 15.17
N ALA A 16 25.80 -7.62 14.82
CA ALA A 16 25.58 -8.48 13.67
C ALA A 16 25.94 -7.77 12.35
N PHE A 17 25.77 -6.45 12.30
CA PHE A 17 26.09 -5.63 11.12
C PHE A 17 27.56 -5.17 11.08
N ALA A 18 28.11 -4.71 12.21
CA ALA A 18 29.45 -4.13 12.31
C ALA A 18 30.25 -4.75 13.49
N PRO A 19 30.56 -6.05 13.46
CA PRO A 19 31.26 -6.75 14.55
C PRO A 19 32.61 -6.12 14.91
N GLU A 20 33.29 -5.51 13.94
CA GLU A 20 34.57 -4.82 14.13
C GLU A 20 34.46 -3.61 15.07
N ARG A 21 33.30 -2.94 15.14
CA ARG A 21 33.06 -1.83 16.08
C ARG A 21 32.92 -2.31 17.52
N HIS A 22 32.66 -3.60 17.71
CA HIS A 22 32.53 -4.24 19.01
C HIS A 22 33.78 -5.03 19.40
N GLY A 23 34.90 -4.83 18.70
CA GLY A 23 36.16 -5.51 18.97
C GLY A 23 36.11 -7.01 18.67
N CYS A 24 35.15 -7.46 17.87
CA CYS A 24 34.99 -8.85 17.47
C CYS A 24 35.63 -9.08 16.11
N GLY A 25 36.43 -10.16 16.00
CA GLY A 25 37.05 -10.59 14.73
C GLY A 25 36.18 -11.50 13.88
N GLU A 26 34.90 -11.66 14.25
CA GLU A 26 33.92 -12.47 13.52
C GLU A 26 33.37 -11.69 12.30
N PRO A 27 32.92 -12.37 11.24
CA PRO A 27 32.26 -11.73 10.10
C PRO A 27 30.89 -11.16 10.48
N PHE A 28 30.37 -10.21 9.67
CA PHE A 28 28.98 -9.76 9.80
C PHE A 28 28.00 -10.93 9.55
N THR A 29 26.88 -10.95 10.26
CA THR A 29 25.92 -12.07 10.30
C THR A 29 24.52 -11.71 9.85
N VAL A 30 24.31 -10.49 9.34
CA VAL A 30 23.02 -10.05 8.80
C VAL A 30 22.61 -10.88 7.58
N HIS A 31 21.36 -11.34 7.56
CA HIS A 31 20.70 -12.01 6.44
C HIS A 31 19.36 -11.33 6.12
N THR A 32 18.71 -11.76 5.04
CA THR A 32 17.48 -11.12 4.52
C THR A 32 16.28 -11.11 5.46
N ARG A 33 16.33 -11.88 6.55
CA ARG A 33 15.28 -11.97 7.57
C ARG A 33 15.73 -11.49 8.95
N TRP A 34 16.95 -10.96 9.05
CA TRP A 34 17.58 -10.65 10.34
C TRP A 34 16.79 -9.62 11.13
N ILE A 35 16.21 -8.62 10.45
CA ILE A 35 15.36 -7.60 11.08
C ILE A 35 14.11 -8.24 11.71
N GLU A 36 13.56 -9.27 11.08
CA GLU A 36 12.33 -9.95 11.50
C GLU A 36 12.55 -11.06 12.54
N THR A 37 13.76 -11.65 12.59
CA THR A 37 14.02 -12.83 13.44
C THR A 37 14.97 -12.57 14.59
N GLU A 38 15.90 -11.63 14.46
CA GLU A 38 17.03 -11.50 15.40
C GLU A 38 17.27 -10.05 15.88
N PHE A 39 16.94 -9.05 15.06
CA PHE A 39 17.11 -7.64 15.45
C PHE A 39 16.14 -7.26 16.57
N VAL A 40 16.69 -6.70 17.65
CA VAL A 40 15.90 -6.18 18.76
C VAL A 40 15.65 -4.69 18.54
N ASN A 41 14.41 -4.35 18.20
CA ASN A 41 14.02 -2.96 17.95
C ASN A 41 13.77 -2.18 19.25
N GLU A 42 14.80 -1.50 19.74
CA GLU A 42 14.72 -0.59 20.90
C GLU A 42 14.52 0.88 20.52
N ILE A 43 14.21 1.18 19.26
CA ILE A 43 14.11 2.55 18.75
C ILE A 43 12.81 3.18 19.30
N PRO A 44 12.88 4.32 20.00
CA PRO A 44 11.68 5.01 20.47
C PRO A 44 10.78 5.42 19.31
N ALA A 45 9.46 5.32 19.52
CA ALA A 45 8.50 5.85 18.56
C ALA A 45 8.76 7.34 18.32
N PHE A 46 8.68 7.76 17.06
CA PHE A 46 8.80 9.17 16.73
C PHE A 46 7.64 9.93 17.37
N VAL A 47 7.97 10.86 18.27
CA VAL A 47 7.04 11.86 18.79
C VAL A 47 7.31 13.14 18.01
N PRO A 48 6.34 13.68 17.26
CA PRO A 48 6.45 15.01 16.71
C PRO A 48 6.70 15.98 17.86
N THR A 49 7.92 16.50 17.97
CA THR A 49 8.14 17.69 18.78
C THR A 49 7.45 18.81 18.03
N ASP A 50 6.47 19.47 18.66
CA ASP A 50 5.87 20.70 18.19
C ASP A 50 6.99 21.66 17.78
N THR A 51 7.26 21.73 16.48
CA THR A 51 8.12 22.73 15.88
C THR A 51 7.30 23.98 15.66
N GLY A 52 6.69 24.56 16.70
CA GLY A 52 5.87 25.78 16.62
C GLY A 52 4.92 25.81 15.42
N LEU A 53 4.42 24.64 15.03
CA LEU A 53 3.55 24.41 13.90
C LEU A 53 2.51 23.46 14.46
N ASP A 54 1.52 24.08 15.09
CA ASP A 54 0.44 23.49 15.84
C ASP A 54 -0.21 22.31 15.09
N GLU A 55 0.18 21.08 15.43
CA GLU A 55 -0.57 19.86 15.12
C GLU A 55 -1.30 19.29 16.35
N ASP A 56 -1.49 20.11 17.38
CA ASP A 56 -2.46 19.91 18.46
C ASP A 56 -3.44 21.09 18.52
N GLY A 57 -4.11 21.33 17.39
CA GLY A 57 -5.36 22.06 17.38
C GLY A 57 -6.51 21.11 17.69
N GLU A 58 -6.61 20.60 18.92
CA GLU A 58 -7.89 20.15 19.45
C GLU A 58 -8.89 21.31 19.27
N SER A 59 -9.74 21.19 18.24
CA SER A 59 -10.97 21.95 18.03
C SER A 59 -10.93 23.47 18.27
N GLN A 60 -9.91 24.19 17.79
CA GLN A 60 -10.12 25.61 17.51
C GLN A 60 -10.85 25.71 16.17
N GLY A 61 -12.18 25.74 16.24
CA GLY A 61 -13.07 25.79 15.07
C GLY A 61 -12.54 26.78 14.03
N ARG A 62 -12.63 26.43 12.74
CA ARG A 62 -12.29 27.38 11.67
C ARG A 62 -13.57 28.00 11.15
N GLU A 63 -13.57 29.32 11.00
CA GLU A 63 -14.68 30.05 10.39
C GLU A 63 -14.30 30.43 8.96
N THR A 64 -15.26 30.29 8.03
CA THR A 64 -15.10 30.75 6.66
C THR A 64 -15.76 32.12 6.53
N VAL A 65 -14.99 33.13 6.17
CA VAL A 65 -15.46 34.51 5.99
C VAL A 65 -15.24 34.94 4.54
N VAL A 66 -16.22 35.61 3.96
CA VAL A 66 -16.09 36.21 2.62
C VAL A 66 -15.47 37.60 2.76
N VAL A 67 -14.30 37.81 2.17
CA VAL A 67 -13.59 39.09 2.15
C VAL A 67 -13.42 39.62 0.73
N GLU A 68 -13.47 40.93 0.55
CA GLU A 68 -13.22 41.54 -0.75
C GLU A 68 -11.76 41.97 -0.87
N VAL A 69 -11.04 41.42 -1.86
CA VAL A 69 -9.64 41.78 -2.14
C VAL A 69 -9.57 42.25 -3.59
N GLY A 70 -9.27 43.54 -3.78
CA GLY A 70 -9.14 44.14 -5.12
C GLY A 70 -10.43 44.08 -5.95
N GLY A 71 -11.60 44.28 -5.34
CA GLY A 71 -12.90 44.28 -6.02
C GLY A 71 -13.48 42.89 -6.31
N LYS A 72 -12.84 41.82 -5.83
CA LYS A 72 -13.30 40.43 -5.97
C LYS A 72 -13.59 39.83 -4.59
N ARG A 73 -14.69 39.09 -4.47
CA ARG A 73 -15.07 38.38 -3.24
C ARG A 73 -14.34 37.03 -3.17
N LEU A 74 -13.57 36.81 -2.11
CA LEU A 74 -12.87 35.55 -1.82
C LEU A 74 -13.38 34.96 -0.50
N GLU A 75 -13.58 33.65 -0.46
CA GLU A 75 -13.81 32.91 0.77
C GLU A 75 -12.48 32.54 1.41
N VAL A 76 -12.25 32.96 2.65
CA VAL A 76 -11.03 32.68 3.40
C VAL A 76 -11.39 31.94 4.68
N SER A 77 -10.68 30.86 4.99
CA SER A 77 -10.84 30.11 6.23
C SER A 77 -9.82 30.62 7.26
N LEU A 78 -10.31 31.06 8.41
CA LEU A 78 -9.50 31.60 9.50
C LEU A 78 -9.67 30.73 10.76
N PRO A 79 -8.67 30.65 11.65
CA PRO A 79 -8.86 30.12 13.00
C PRO A 79 -9.93 30.93 13.74
N ALA A 80 -10.83 30.29 14.50
CA ALA A 80 -11.89 30.99 15.24
C ALA A 80 -11.36 32.00 16.25
N SER A 81 -10.11 31.84 16.71
CA SER A 81 -9.42 32.82 17.54
C SER A 81 -9.20 34.17 16.85
N LEU A 82 -9.30 34.23 15.52
CA LEU A 82 -9.20 35.44 14.69
C LEU A 82 -10.55 35.92 14.12
N GLY A 83 -11.63 35.14 14.31
CA GLY A 83 -12.95 35.41 13.74
C GLY A 83 -13.79 36.35 14.61
N VAL A 84 -14.10 37.54 14.10
CA VAL A 84 -15.07 38.45 14.72
C VAL A 84 -16.47 37.90 14.45
N ALA A 85 -17.17 37.52 15.52
CA ALA A 85 -18.51 36.95 15.46
C ALA A 85 -19.52 37.92 14.83
N THR A 86 -19.90 37.64 13.59
CA THR A 86 -21.14 38.16 12.99
C THR A 86 -21.79 37.08 12.13
N SER A 87 -22.77 36.37 12.69
CA SER A 87 -23.83 35.70 11.91
C SER A 87 -24.95 36.70 11.60
N PRO A 88 -25.81 36.52 10.56
CA PRO A 88 -26.31 35.21 10.09
C PRO A 88 -26.60 35.04 8.57
N ALA A 89 -27.01 33.80 8.26
CA ALA A 89 -28.05 33.38 7.29
C ALA A 89 -27.67 32.88 5.86
N ALA A 90 -27.87 31.56 5.72
CA ALA A 90 -28.47 30.80 4.61
C ALA A 90 -27.99 30.99 3.16
N THR A 91 -27.57 29.89 2.52
CA THR A 91 -28.42 29.08 1.59
C THR A 91 -27.61 27.95 0.96
N GLY A 92 -28.25 26.79 0.80
CA GLY A 92 -27.60 25.57 0.33
C GLY A 92 -27.29 25.56 -1.17
N ALA A 93 -26.22 24.84 -1.53
CA ALA A 93 -25.97 24.36 -2.89
C ALA A 93 -25.36 22.96 -2.85
N LYS A 94 -25.99 22.03 -3.57
CA LYS A 94 -25.58 20.63 -3.71
C LYS A 94 -24.28 20.51 -4.54
N LYS A 95 -23.30 19.75 -4.06
CA LYS A 95 -22.09 19.38 -4.82
C LYS A 95 -22.44 18.37 -5.94
N PRO A 96 -21.88 18.50 -7.15
CA PRO A 96 -22.11 17.54 -8.23
C PRO A 96 -21.33 16.25 -7.96
N LYS A 97 -22.02 15.12 -8.11
CA LYS A 97 -21.47 13.77 -7.93
C LYS A 97 -20.51 13.48 -9.09
N ARG A 98 -19.21 13.38 -8.79
CA ARG A 98 -18.18 12.99 -9.77
C ARG A 98 -18.48 11.56 -10.22
N LYS A 99 -18.78 11.36 -11.51
CA LYS A 99 -18.94 10.02 -12.11
C LYS A 99 -17.64 9.25 -11.91
N ALA A 100 -17.70 8.16 -11.15
CA ALA A 100 -16.64 7.18 -11.12
C ALA A 100 -16.46 6.62 -12.53
N ALA A 101 -15.23 6.64 -13.03
CA ALA A 101 -14.86 5.94 -14.23
C ALA A 101 -15.23 4.46 -14.08
N LYS A 102 -15.90 3.91 -15.09
CA LYS A 102 -16.25 2.50 -15.21
C LYS A 102 -14.94 1.71 -15.23
N LYS A 103 -14.58 1.08 -14.11
CA LYS A 103 -13.65 -0.05 -14.14
C LYS A 103 -14.34 -1.14 -14.96
N SER A 104 -13.93 -1.29 -16.21
CA SER A 104 -14.15 -2.52 -16.97
C SER A 104 -13.20 -3.58 -16.42
N GLY A 105 -13.52 -4.09 -15.24
CA GLY A 105 -13.18 -5.47 -14.90
C GLY A 105 -14.53 -6.16 -14.85
N SER A 106 -14.72 -7.21 -15.65
CA SER A 106 -15.75 -8.19 -15.35
C SER A 106 -15.64 -8.49 -13.85
N ALA A 107 -16.78 -8.46 -13.14
CA ALA A 107 -16.79 -9.01 -11.79
C ALA A 107 -16.20 -10.41 -11.91
N ALA A 108 -15.03 -10.63 -11.32
CA ALA A 108 -14.49 -11.97 -11.16
C ALA A 108 -15.61 -12.74 -10.47
N SER A 109 -16.20 -13.72 -11.17
CA SER A 109 -16.98 -14.75 -10.49
C SER A 109 -16.09 -15.32 -9.38
N GLY A 110 -16.67 -15.89 -8.33
CA GLY A 110 -15.87 -16.60 -7.32
C GLY A 110 -14.97 -17.70 -7.91
N ASP A 111 -15.20 -18.04 -9.18
CA ASP A 111 -14.44 -19.00 -9.95
C ASP A 111 -13.14 -18.48 -10.57
N ALA A 112 -13.03 -17.19 -10.85
CA ALA A 112 -11.90 -16.64 -11.58
C ALA A 112 -10.66 -16.46 -10.68
N LEU A 113 -9.57 -17.14 -11.04
CA LEU A 113 -8.26 -16.93 -10.45
C LEU A 113 -7.56 -15.77 -11.18
N THR A 114 -7.39 -14.64 -10.51
CA THR A 114 -6.79 -13.43 -11.11
C THR A 114 -5.38 -13.15 -10.59
N SER A 115 -4.52 -12.57 -11.43
CA SER A 115 -3.22 -12.10 -11.01
C SER A 115 -3.33 -10.90 -10.05
N PRO A 116 -2.73 -10.92 -8.85
CA PRO A 116 -2.78 -9.80 -7.92
C PRO A 116 -1.89 -8.62 -8.37
N MET A 117 -0.96 -8.87 -9.30
CA MET A 117 0.03 -7.90 -9.76
C MET A 117 0.32 -8.02 -11.25
N GLN A 118 0.99 -7.01 -11.81
CA GLN A 118 1.55 -7.11 -13.16
C GLN A 118 2.87 -7.89 -13.11
N GLY A 119 3.07 -8.81 -14.05
CA GLY A 119 4.29 -9.62 -14.12
C GLY A 119 4.38 -10.45 -15.40
N THR A 120 5.38 -11.31 -15.46
CA THR A 120 5.60 -12.26 -16.55
C THR A 120 5.41 -13.69 -16.03
N ILE A 121 4.73 -14.55 -16.76
CA ILE A 121 4.58 -15.96 -16.37
C ILE A 121 5.90 -16.67 -16.64
N VAL A 122 6.54 -17.22 -15.62
CA VAL A 122 7.80 -17.98 -15.77
C VAL A 122 7.59 -19.49 -15.73
N LYS A 123 6.45 -19.94 -15.19
CA LYS A 123 6.07 -21.35 -15.15
C LYS A 123 4.55 -21.48 -15.15
N VAL A 124 4.06 -22.48 -15.88
CA VAL A 124 2.70 -23.01 -15.76
C VAL A 124 2.82 -24.43 -15.22
N ALA A 125 2.12 -24.73 -14.12
CA ALA A 125 2.24 -25.99 -13.39
C ALA A 125 1.04 -26.93 -13.59
N VAL A 126 0.01 -26.48 -14.30
CA VAL A 126 -1.23 -27.22 -14.56
C VAL A 126 -1.63 -27.18 -16.02
N GLU A 127 -2.53 -28.09 -16.41
CA GLU A 127 -3.10 -28.17 -17.75
C GLU A 127 -4.60 -27.83 -17.77
N GLU A 128 -5.11 -27.41 -18.92
CA GLU A 128 -6.55 -27.19 -19.13
C GLU A 128 -7.34 -28.48 -18.86
N GLY A 129 -8.36 -28.41 -18.02
CA GLY A 129 -9.16 -29.56 -17.62
C GLY A 129 -8.58 -30.40 -16.47
N GLN A 130 -7.43 -30.04 -15.90
CA GLN A 130 -6.85 -30.72 -14.75
C GLN A 130 -7.66 -30.46 -13.47
N GLN A 131 -7.84 -31.50 -12.64
CA GLN A 131 -8.33 -31.35 -11.25
C GLN A 131 -7.22 -30.83 -10.34
N VAL A 132 -7.53 -29.83 -9.52
CA VAL A 132 -6.61 -29.23 -8.55
C VAL A 132 -7.25 -29.13 -7.16
N GLU A 133 -6.43 -29.16 -6.13
CA GLU A 133 -6.84 -28.88 -4.74
C GLU A 133 -6.61 -27.40 -4.35
N GLU A 134 -7.28 -26.93 -3.31
CA GLU A 134 -7.02 -25.60 -2.75
C GLU A 134 -5.55 -25.48 -2.31
N GLY A 135 -4.90 -24.39 -2.70
CA GLY A 135 -3.49 -24.17 -2.42
C GLY A 135 -2.53 -24.84 -3.41
N GLU A 136 -3.01 -25.61 -4.38
CA GLU A 136 -2.16 -26.20 -5.41
C GLU A 136 -1.55 -25.13 -6.34
N LEU A 137 -0.32 -25.33 -6.79
CA LEU A 137 0.38 -24.35 -7.63
C LEU A 137 -0.19 -24.34 -9.05
N ILE A 138 -0.63 -23.18 -9.54
CA ILE A 138 -1.17 -23.01 -10.91
C ILE A 138 -0.12 -22.41 -11.84
N VAL A 139 0.41 -21.24 -11.50
CA VAL A 139 1.48 -20.57 -12.25
C VAL A 139 2.48 -19.92 -11.31
N VAL A 140 3.66 -19.56 -11.83
CA VAL A 140 4.62 -18.69 -11.14
C VAL A 140 4.77 -17.42 -11.95
N LEU A 141 4.61 -16.28 -11.27
CA LEU A 141 4.75 -14.95 -11.84
C LEU A 141 6.10 -14.37 -11.43
N GLU A 142 6.83 -13.77 -12.36
CA GLU A 142 7.97 -12.93 -12.08
C GLU A 142 7.53 -11.46 -12.11
N ALA A 143 7.73 -10.77 -11.00
CA ALA A 143 7.56 -9.33 -10.90
C ALA A 143 8.61 -8.76 -9.95
N MET A 144 9.12 -7.56 -10.26
CA MET A 144 10.07 -6.85 -9.40
C MET A 144 11.31 -7.69 -8.99
N LYS A 145 11.83 -8.51 -9.93
CA LYS A 145 12.99 -9.43 -9.75
C LYS A 145 12.74 -10.55 -8.73
N MET A 146 11.48 -10.86 -8.46
CA MET A 146 11.11 -11.99 -7.62
C MET A 146 10.06 -12.85 -8.29
N GLU A 147 10.16 -14.15 -8.01
CA GLU A 147 9.15 -15.14 -8.38
C GLU A 147 8.12 -15.26 -7.26
N GLN A 148 6.84 -15.25 -7.64
CA GLN A 148 5.71 -15.42 -6.75
C GLN A 148 4.80 -16.53 -7.29
N PRO A 149 4.58 -17.60 -6.50
CA PRO A 149 3.63 -18.63 -6.87
C PRO A 149 2.21 -18.05 -6.80
N LEU A 150 1.40 -18.41 -7.78
CA LEU A 150 -0.04 -18.20 -7.78
C LEU A 150 -0.72 -19.56 -7.62
N ASN A 151 -1.33 -19.74 -6.46
CA ASN A 151 -1.95 -20.99 -6.04
C ASN A 151 -3.47 -20.95 -6.25
N ALA A 152 -4.08 -22.13 -6.36
CA ALA A 152 -5.52 -22.31 -6.47
C ALA A 152 -6.21 -21.76 -5.22
N HIS A 153 -7.20 -20.88 -5.40
CA HIS A 153 -7.99 -20.33 -4.30
C HIS A 153 -9.09 -21.28 -3.81
N ARG A 154 -9.32 -22.39 -4.53
CA ARG A 154 -10.21 -23.49 -4.14
C ARG A 154 -9.90 -24.74 -4.96
N ALA A 155 -10.48 -25.87 -4.56
CA ALA A 155 -10.46 -27.10 -5.35
C ALA A 155 -11.44 -27.02 -6.55
N GLY A 156 -11.11 -27.75 -7.62
CA GLY A 156 -11.95 -27.86 -8.81
C GLY A 156 -11.18 -28.25 -10.06
N THR A 157 -11.78 -28.04 -11.22
CA THR A 157 -11.24 -28.27 -12.56
C THR A 157 -10.77 -26.95 -13.16
N ILE A 158 -9.56 -26.91 -13.71
CA ILE A 158 -9.05 -25.76 -14.47
C ILE A 158 -9.85 -25.60 -15.77
N LYS A 159 -10.32 -24.39 -16.02
CA LYS A 159 -11.01 -23.96 -17.23
C LYS A 159 -10.46 -22.63 -17.74
N ASP A 160 -10.50 -22.46 -19.05
CA ASP A 160 -10.12 -21.20 -19.72
C ASP A 160 -8.71 -20.73 -19.32
N LEU A 161 -7.74 -21.66 -19.24
CA LEU A 161 -6.35 -21.35 -18.93
C LEU A 161 -5.71 -20.55 -20.07
N THR A 162 -5.43 -19.28 -19.82
CA THR A 162 -4.81 -18.34 -20.78
C THR A 162 -3.32 -18.11 -20.51
N ALA A 163 -2.75 -18.88 -19.58
CA ALA A 163 -1.37 -18.73 -19.14
C ALA A 163 -0.36 -19.36 -20.11
N GLU A 164 0.59 -18.57 -20.60
CA GLU A 164 1.72 -19.04 -21.40
C GLU A 164 3.04 -18.56 -20.80
N VAL A 165 4.05 -19.43 -20.75
CA VAL A 165 5.40 -19.07 -20.26
C VAL A 165 6.00 -17.99 -21.15
N GLY A 166 6.52 -16.92 -20.53
CA GLY A 166 6.99 -15.71 -21.18
C GLY A 166 5.88 -14.66 -21.42
N GLY A 167 4.61 -15.02 -21.22
CA GLY A 167 3.47 -14.13 -21.37
C GLY A 167 3.43 -13.03 -20.30
N SER A 168 3.11 -11.80 -20.71
CA SER A 168 2.90 -10.67 -19.79
C SER A 168 1.46 -10.64 -19.27
N VAL A 169 1.30 -10.39 -17.98
CA VAL A 169 0.01 -10.36 -17.29
C VAL A 169 -0.16 -9.03 -16.57
N SER A 170 -1.34 -8.44 -16.65
CA SER A 170 -1.69 -7.22 -15.90
C SER A 170 -2.30 -7.55 -14.53
N ALA A 171 -2.22 -6.62 -13.58
CA ALA A 171 -2.93 -6.76 -12.32
C ALA A 171 -4.46 -6.89 -12.56
N GLY A 172 -5.08 -7.89 -11.95
CA GLY A 172 -6.49 -8.23 -12.11
C GLY A 172 -6.83 -9.02 -13.38
N ALA A 173 -5.85 -9.37 -14.21
CA ALA A 173 -6.10 -10.24 -15.35
C ALA A 173 -6.46 -11.67 -14.88
N VAL A 174 -7.45 -12.29 -15.52
CA VAL A 174 -7.86 -13.66 -15.25
C VAL A 174 -6.82 -14.61 -15.84
N ILE A 175 -6.33 -15.55 -15.04
CA ILE A 175 -5.37 -16.59 -15.45
C ILE A 175 -6.13 -17.81 -15.95
N CYS A 176 -7.08 -18.27 -15.15
CA CYS A 176 -8.02 -19.35 -15.43
C CYS A 176 -9.26 -19.20 -14.55
N GLU A 177 -10.29 -19.98 -14.83
CA GLU A 177 -11.39 -20.27 -13.92
C GLU A 177 -11.16 -21.63 -13.27
N ILE A 178 -11.43 -21.74 -11.97
CA ILE A 178 -11.55 -23.04 -11.30
C ILE A 178 -13.05 -23.32 -11.25
N LYS A 179 -13.51 -24.51 -11.64
CA LYS A 179 -14.94 -24.89 -11.59
C LYS A 179 -15.12 -26.21 -10.88
N ASP A 180 -16.21 -26.38 -10.14
CA ASP A 180 -16.50 -27.64 -9.46
C ASP A 180 -16.69 -28.80 -10.45
#